data_AF-A0A6N9GQQ9-F1
#
_entry.id   AF-A0A6N9GQQ9-F1
#
_cell.length_a   1.000
_cell.length_b   1.000
_cell.length_c   1.000
_cell.angle_alpha   90.00
_cell.angle_beta   90.00
_cell.angle_gamma   90.00
#
_symmetry.space_group_name_H-M   'P 1'
#
loop_
_entity.id
_entity.type
_entity.pdbx_description
1 polymer ?
#
loop_
_entity_poly.entity_id
_entity_poly.type
_entity_poly.pdbx_seq_one_letter_code
_entity_poly.pdbx_strand_id
1 'polypeptide(L)'
;MGGLVGLNHSGASITGSFSIAQVMGNYEVGGLVGINHGSITYSYAKGDVIGSNVVGGLAAWNTGTILASYATGDVSGERAVGGLCGGNSDGAVIVTSYAVGKVTDSRRDGHRIGGLVGYNEQEGRIIDSYWDTQSARQQRGLGRGIASGARGATTAQMQRPTGYTGIYRVWNVDIDNADEDFDPSTGRDDVWHFGNSRQYPALKVDFDGDGVASWQEFGHQRGNRGG
;
A
#
# COMPACT_ATOMS: atom_id res chain seq x y z
N MET A 1 4.13 1.69 -15.65
CA MET A 1 2.71 1.28 -15.77
C MET A 1 2.12 0.99 -14.39
N GLY A 2 0.83 1.22 -14.20
CA GLY A 2 0.12 0.96 -12.95
C GLY A 2 -1.22 0.29 -13.19
N GLY A 3 -1.73 -0.44 -12.20
CA GLY A 3 -3.03 -1.13 -12.31
C GLY A 3 -4.23 -0.18 -12.38
N LEU A 4 -4.10 1.06 -11.86
CA LEU A 4 -5.08 2.13 -12.01
C LEU A 4 -4.60 3.17 -13.04
N VAL A 5 -3.40 3.74 -12.84
CA VAL A 5 -2.82 4.73 -13.77
C VAL A 5 -1.32 4.53 -13.97
N GLY A 6 -0.83 4.86 -15.17
CA GLY A 6 0.61 4.82 -15.47
C GLY A 6 1.40 5.94 -14.77
N LEU A 7 0.85 7.15 -14.72
CA LEU A 7 1.49 8.36 -14.22
C LEU A 7 0.47 9.22 -13.46
N ASN A 8 0.78 9.57 -12.21
CA ASN A 8 0.06 10.57 -11.43
C ASN A 8 0.85 11.88 -11.44
N HIS A 9 0.36 12.91 -12.13
CA HIS A 9 1.09 14.17 -12.32
C HIS A 9 1.14 15.03 -11.04
N SER A 10 2.08 15.98 -11.00
CA SER A 10 2.14 16.96 -9.91
C SER A 10 0.82 17.71 -9.78
N GLY A 11 0.31 17.82 -8.56
CA GLY A 11 -0.98 18.45 -8.26
C GLY A 11 -2.21 17.54 -8.45
N ALA A 12 -2.05 16.34 -9.02
CA ALA A 12 -3.13 15.36 -9.09
C ALA A 12 -3.22 14.52 -7.81
N SER A 13 -4.43 14.03 -7.51
CA SER A 13 -4.74 13.23 -6.33
C SER A 13 -5.39 11.91 -6.70
N ILE A 14 -4.89 10.83 -6.09
CA ILE A 14 -5.51 9.50 -6.09
C ILE A 14 -5.88 9.21 -4.66
N THR A 15 -7.19 9.24 -4.38
CA THR A 15 -7.74 9.18 -3.02
C THR A 15 -8.81 8.11 -2.96
N GLY A 16 -8.85 7.32 -1.87
CA GLY A 16 -9.88 6.29 -1.70
C GLY A 16 -9.91 5.26 -2.84
N SER A 17 -8.75 4.93 -3.41
CA SER A 17 -8.66 4.18 -4.67
C SER A 17 -7.99 2.83 -4.47
N PHE A 18 -8.33 1.84 -5.30
CA PHE A 18 -7.67 0.54 -5.23
C PHE A 18 -7.51 -0.17 -6.56
N SER A 19 -6.59 -1.14 -6.57
CA SER A 19 -6.41 -2.10 -7.66
C SER A 19 -6.25 -3.51 -7.09
N ILE A 20 -6.95 -4.48 -7.68
CA ILE A 20 -6.79 -5.91 -7.39
C ILE A 20 -6.14 -6.68 -8.55
N ALA A 21 -5.82 -5.98 -9.64
CA ALA A 21 -5.30 -6.59 -10.86
C ALA A 21 -3.83 -6.99 -10.70
N GLN A 22 -3.46 -8.14 -11.26
CA GLN A 22 -2.05 -8.46 -11.48
C GLN A 22 -1.47 -7.49 -12.52
N VAL A 23 -0.29 -6.93 -12.25
CA VAL A 23 0.38 -5.99 -13.14
C VAL A 23 1.73 -6.58 -13.57
N MET A 24 1.93 -6.72 -14.88
CA MET A 24 3.17 -7.24 -15.46
C MET A 24 3.78 -6.22 -16.44
N GLY A 25 5.05 -5.84 -16.24
CA GLY A 25 5.72 -4.88 -17.13
C GLY A 25 7.24 -4.89 -17.02
N ASN A 26 7.93 -4.10 -17.86
CA ASN A 26 9.39 -4.07 -17.86
C ASN A 26 9.97 -2.95 -16.98
N TYR A 27 9.44 -1.72 -17.12
CA TYR A 27 9.94 -0.51 -16.47
C TYR A 27 8.84 0.17 -15.64
N GLU A 28 9.23 0.73 -14.49
CA GLU A 28 8.37 1.36 -13.47
C GLU A 28 6.99 0.70 -13.33
N VAL A 29 6.95 -0.49 -12.71
CA VAL A 29 5.72 -1.26 -12.54
C VAL A 29 5.18 -1.12 -11.13
N GLY A 30 3.98 -0.56 -10.98
CA GLY A 30 3.30 -0.44 -9.69
C GLY A 30 1.93 -1.12 -9.68
N GLY A 31 1.50 -1.65 -8.54
CA GLY A 31 0.18 -2.30 -8.46
C GLY A 31 -0.99 -1.33 -8.60
N LEU A 32 -0.83 -0.08 -8.14
CA LEU A 32 -1.81 1.00 -8.34
C LEU A 32 -1.29 2.02 -9.36
N VAL A 33 -0.07 2.53 -9.17
CA VAL A 33 0.48 3.64 -9.95
C VAL A 33 1.89 3.30 -10.45
N GLY A 34 2.20 3.56 -11.72
CA GLY A 34 3.58 3.45 -12.19
C GLY A 34 4.50 4.48 -11.52
N ILE A 35 4.29 5.75 -11.85
CA ILE A 35 5.07 6.88 -11.31
C ILE A 35 4.12 7.86 -10.61
N ASN A 36 4.49 8.26 -9.40
CA ASN A 36 3.75 9.24 -8.59
C ASN A 36 4.52 10.55 -8.44
N HIS A 37 3.99 11.64 -9.01
CA HIS A 37 4.37 13.02 -8.75
C HIS A 37 3.34 13.80 -7.91
N GLY A 38 2.14 13.25 -7.75
CA GLY A 38 1.04 13.83 -6.99
C GLY A 38 0.88 13.22 -5.60
N SER A 39 -0.36 13.12 -5.13
CA SER A 39 -0.71 12.43 -3.89
C SER A 39 -1.40 11.09 -4.17
N ILE A 40 -1.01 10.07 -3.40
CA ILE A 40 -1.75 8.81 -3.24
C ILE A 40 -2.12 8.71 -1.77
N THR A 41 -3.41 8.75 -1.46
CA THR A 41 -3.92 8.81 -0.10
C THR A 41 -5.00 7.76 0.09
N TYR A 42 -5.01 7.07 1.23
CA TYR A 42 -6.08 6.13 1.57
C TYR A 42 -6.37 5.09 0.49
N SER A 43 -5.32 4.57 -0.13
CA SER A 43 -5.42 3.74 -1.33
C SER A 43 -4.69 2.42 -1.18
N TYR A 44 -5.06 1.40 -1.94
CA TYR A 44 -4.40 0.10 -1.83
C TYR A 44 -4.27 -0.72 -3.11
N ALA A 45 -3.29 -1.63 -3.12
CA ALA A 45 -3.09 -2.60 -4.19
C ALA A 45 -3.02 -4.04 -3.64
N LYS A 46 -3.80 -4.96 -4.21
CA LYS A 46 -3.83 -6.38 -3.79
C LYS A 46 -3.24 -7.35 -4.80
N GLY A 47 -3.24 -6.99 -6.08
CA GLY A 47 -2.75 -7.87 -7.13
C GLY A 47 -1.22 -7.96 -7.14
N ASP A 48 -0.71 -9.10 -7.60
CA ASP A 48 0.73 -9.33 -7.71
C ASP A 48 1.35 -8.40 -8.75
N VAL A 49 2.59 -7.99 -8.50
CA VAL A 49 3.33 -7.09 -9.38
C VAL A 49 4.62 -7.75 -9.84
N ILE A 50 4.77 -7.89 -11.15
CA ILE A 50 5.93 -8.53 -11.78
C ILE A 50 6.58 -7.51 -12.72
N GLY A 51 7.86 -7.22 -12.52
CA GLY A 51 8.62 -6.49 -13.51
C GLY A 51 10.13 -6.62 -13.42
N SER A 52 10.86 -5.81 -14.17
CA SER A 52 12.33 -5.95 -14.28
C SER A 52 13.07 -4.86 -13.50
N ASN A 53 12.84 -3.58 -13.82
CA ASN A 53 13.69 -2.50 -13.28
C ASN A 53 13.24 -2.00 -11.90
N VAL A 54 12.27 -1.08 -11.87
CA VAL A 54 11.71 -0.52 -10.64
C VAL A 54 10.32 -1.11 -10.46
N VAL A 55 10.10 -1.77 -9.33
CA VAL A 55 8.84 -2.48 -9.05
C VAL A 55 8.38 -2.18 -7.62
N GLY A 56 7.13 -1.76 -7.48
CA GLY A 56 6.52 -1.49 -6.18
C GLY A 56 5.12 -2.10 -6.07
N GLY A 57 4.76 -2.63 -4.90
CA GLY A 57 3.41 -3.18 -4.71
C GLY A 57 2.30 -2.14 -4.88
N LEU A 58 2.51 -0.89 -4.44
CA LEU A 58 1.57 0.23 -4.64
C LEU A 58 2.04 1.13 -5.79
N ALA A 59 3.25 1.68 -5.68
CA ALA A 59 3.80 2.61 -6.65
C ALA A 59 5.24 2.24 -7.05
N ALA A 60 5.58 2.27 -8.34
CA ALA A 60 6.96 1.93 -8.72
C ALA A 60 7.94 3.03 -8.29
N TRP A 61 7.68 4.29 -8.67
CA TRP A 61 8.53 5.43 -8.34
C TRP A 61 7.72 6.56 -7.70
N ASN A 62 8.19 7.08 -6.57
CA ASN A 62 7.55 8.18 -5.84
C ASN A 62 8.44 9.43 -5.80
N THR A 63 7.87 10.55 -6.22
CA THR A 63 8.41 11.92 -6.08
C THR A 63 7.43 12.85 -5.35
N GLY A 64 6.23 12.36 -5.07
CA GLY A 64 5.19 13.08 -4.35
C GLY A 64 4.93 12.48 -2.96
N THR A 65 3.66 12.39 -2.60
CA THR A 65 3.22 11.87 -1.29
C THR A 65 2.47 10.55 -1.42
N ILE A 66 2.82 9.58 -0.57
CA ILE A 66 2.03 8.38 -0.31
C ILE A 66 1.64 8.42 1.17
N LEU A 67 0.34 8.40 1.46
CA LEU A 67 -0.20 8.52 2.81
C LEU A 67 -1.26 7.46 3.06
N ALA A 68 -1.20 6.82 4.23
CA ALA A 68 -2.25 5.91 4.71
C ALA A 68 -2.68 4.88 3.67
N SER A 69 -1.70 4.36 2.93
CA SER A 69 -1.91 3.51 1.76
C SER A 69 -1.10 2.22 1.89
N TYR A 70 -1.55 1.14 1.27
CA TYR A 70 -0.91 -0.16 1.48
C TYR A 70 -0.90 -1.09 0.27
N ALA A 71 -0.03 -2.10 0.31
CA ALA A 71 0.00 -3.16 -0.70
C ALA A 71 0.11 -4.56 -0.07
N THR A 72 -0.63 -5.52 -0.62
CA THR A 72 -0.63 -6.92 -0.13
C THR A 72 -0.20 -7.94 -1.17
N GLY A 73 -0.21 -7.60 -2.46
CA GLY A 73 0.23 -8.50 -3.53
C GLY A 73 1.72 -8.79 -3.46
N ASP A 74 2.13 -9.97 -3.93
CA ASP A 74 3.54 -10.33 -4.00
C ASP A 74 4.23 -9.49 -5.09
N VAL A 75 5.48 -9.09 -4.84
CA VAL A 75 6.25 -8.22 -5.72
C VAL A 75 7.51 -8.95 -6.18
N SER A 76 7.70 -9.08 -7.49
CA SER A 76 8.89 -9.68 -8.09
C SER A 76 9.58 -8.71 -9.02
N GLY A 77 10.90 -8.54 -8.86
CA GLY A 77 11.71 -7.81 -9.83
C GLY A 77 13.22 -7.93 -9.64
N GLU A 78 13.99 -7.13 -10.37
CA GLU A 78 15.44 -7.37 -10.53
C GLU A 78 16.34 -6.26 -9.97
N ARG A 79 15.95 -4.98 -10.04
CA ARG A 79 16.85 -3.86 -9.67
C ARG A 79 16.45 -3.13 -8.39
N ALA A 80 15.28 -2.51 -8.37
CA ALA A 80 14.75 -1.81 -7.20
C ALA A 80 13.34 -2.30 -6.93
N VAL A 81 13.20 -3.13 -5.89
CA VAL A 81 11.97 -3.85 -5.59
C VAL A 81 11.55 -3.55 -4.17
N GLY A 82 10.37 -2.96 -4.01
CA GLY A 82 9.79 -2.66 -2.71
C GLY A 82 8.39 -3.22 -2.56
N GLY A 83 8.05 -3.70 -1.37
CA GLY A 83 6.71 -4.20 -1.10
C GLY A 83 5.64 -3.12 -1.22
N LEU A 84 5.95 -1.86 -0.87
CA LEU A 84 5.08 -0.71 -1.10
C LEU A 84 5.56 0.10 -2.32
N CYS A 85 6.84 0.49 -2.31
CA CYS A 85 7.40 1.38 -3.32
C CYS A 85 8.76 0.93 -3.84
N GLY A 86 8.95 0.89 -5.16
CA GLY A 86 10.24 0.51 -5.74
C GLY A 86 11.34 1.52 -5.45
N GLY A 87 11.07 2.81 -5.70
CA GLY A 87 11.98 3.93 -5.45
C GLY A 87 11.26 5.14 -4.86
N ASN A 88 11.83 5.72 -3.80
CA ASN A 88 11.36 6.95 -3.16
C ASN A 88 12.44 8.02 -3.30
N SER A 89 12.14 9.07 -4.05
CA SER A 89 13.12 10.08 -4.45
C SER A 89 13.29 11.22 -3.44
N ASP A 90 14.28 12.07 -3.67
CA ASP A 90 14.53 13.27 -2.88
C ASP A 90 13.29 14.18 -2.80
N GLY A 91 12.95 14.64 -1.59
CA GLY A 91 11.75 15.45 -1.32
C GLY A 91 10.45 14.66 -1.19
N ALA A 92 10.40 13.42 -1.68
CA ALA A 92 9.22 12.56 -1.63
C ALA A 92 8.94 12.06 -0.21
N VAL A 93 7.67 11.77 0.09
CA VAL A 93 7.23 11.39 1.44
C VAL A 93 6.32 10.16 1.40
N ILE A 94 6.64 9.18 2.24
CA ILE A 94 5.79 8.03 2.53
C ILE A 94 5.43 8.08 4.01
N VAL A 95 4.15 8.09 4.33
CA VAL A 95 3.65 8.27 5.70
C VAL A 95 2.56 7.25 6.01
N THR A 96 2.69 6.60 7.17
CA THR A 96 1.66 5.72 7.74
C THR A 96 1.14 4.67 6.77
N SER A 97 2.05 4.14 5.96
CA SER A 97 1.78 3.19 4.89
C SER A 97 2.44 1.85 5.17
N TYR A 98 1.95 0.77 4.58
CA TYR A 98 2.54 -0.54 4.82
C TYR A 98 2.50 -1.50 3.64
N ALA A 99 3.38 -2.50 3.71
CA ALA A 99 3.43 -3.59 2.75
C ALA A 99 3.40 -4.95 3.46
N VAL A 100 2.69 -5.90 2.86
CA VAL A 100 2.53 -7.26 3.38
C VAL A 100 3.16 -8.28 2.44
N GLY A 101 2.99 -8.09 1.13
CA GLY A 101 3.33 -9.11 0.13
C GLY A 101 4.81 -9.47 0.13
N LYS A 102 5.10 -10.70 -0.30
CA LYS A 102 6.47 -11.19 -0.44
C LYS A 102 7.17 -10.41 -1.54
N VAL A 103 8.33 -9.86 -1.21
CA VAL A 103 9.27 -9.27 -2.17
C VAL A 103 10.32 -10.30 -2.60
N THR A 104 10.39 -10.59 -3.89
CA THR A 104 11.33 -11.55 -4.48
C THR A 104 12.26 -10.87 -5.47
N ASP A 105 13.57 -11.14 -5.33
CA ASP A 105 14.58 -10.82 -6.34
C ASP A 105 14.68 -11.95 -7.35
N SER A 106 14.34 -11.68 -8.61
CA SER A 106 14.41 -12.69 -9.67
C SER A 106 15.82 -12.96 -10.19
N ARG A 107 16.78 -12.03 -10.02
CA ARG A 107 18.18 -12.23 -10.40
C ARG A 107 19.05 -12.75 -9.26
N ARG A 108 18.60 -12.57 -8.00
CA ARG A 108 19.30 -12.96 -6.76
C ARG A 108 20.62 -12.20 -6.54
N ASP A 109 20.76 -11.05 -7.19
CA ASP A 109 21.97 -10.21 -7.10
C ASP A 109 21.84 -9.14 -6.00
N GLY A 110 20.68 -9.05 -5.35
CA GLY A 110 20.44 -8.29 -4.13
C GLY A 110 20.44 -6.78 -4.30
N HIS A 111 20.20 -6.27 -5.50
CA HIS A 111 20.66 -4.92 -5.84
C HIS A 111 19.93 -3.77 -5.14
N ARG A 112 18.65 -3.90 -4.74
CA ARG A 112 17.91 -3.04 -3.78
C ARG A 112 16.54 -3.67 -3.47
N ILE A 113 16.49 -4.61 -2.54
CA ILE A 113 15.26 -5.34 -2.19
C ILE A 113 14.83 -4.99 -0.76
N GLY A 114 13.69 -4.31 -0.62
CA GLY A 114 13.16 -3.91 0.67
C GLY A 114 11.72 -4.36 0.87
N GLY A 115 11.39 -4.80 2.09
CA GLY A 115 10.01 -5.17 2.44
C GLY A 115 9.03 -4.00 2.31
N LEU A 116 9.49 -2.75 2.49
CA LEU A 116 8.69 -1.53 2.30
C LEU A 116 9.12 -0.76 1.05
N VAL A 117 10.39 -0.34 0.99
CA VAL A 117 10.95 0.45 -0.13
C VAL A 117 12.21 -0.21 -0.67
N GLY A 118 12.29 -0.38 -1.99
CA GLY A 118 13.50 -0.89 -2.64
C GLY A 118 14.68 0.07 -2.47
N TYR A 119 14.53 1.28 -2.99
CA TYR A 119 15.55 2.34 -2.93
C TYR A 119 14.97 3.64 -2.38
N ASN A 120 15.47 4.11 -1.23
CA ASN A 120 15.16 5.44 -0.71
C ASN A 120 16.37 6.36 -0.96
N GLU A 121 16.14 7.47 -1.66
CA GLU A 121 17.15 8.50 -1.88
C GLU A 121 17.42 9.28 -0.59
N GLN A 122 18.43 10.14 -0.62
CA GLN A 122 19.02 10.73 0.59
C GLN A 122 18.03 11.61 1.35
N GLU A 123 17.18 12.33 0.64
CA GLU A 123 16.17 13.24 1.19
C GLU A 123 14.75 12.65 1.12
N GLY A 124 14.61 11.40 0.68
CA GLY A 124 13.35 10.67 0.72
C GLY A 124 12.93 10.39 2.15
N ARG A 125 11.72 10.82 2.54
CA ARG A 125 11.23 10.68 3.91
C ARG A 125 10.26 9.51 4.03
N ILE A 126 10.50 8.66 5.02
CA ILE A 126 9.57 7.59 5.41
C ILE A 126 9.24 7.76 6.88
N ILE A 127 7.95 7.87 7.19
CA ILE A 127 7.44 8.22 8.51
C ILE A 127 6.40 7.18 8.92
N ASP A 128 6.61 6.56 10.09
CA ASP A 128 5.71 5.56 10.69
C ASP A 128 5.10 4.57 9.68
N SER A 129 5.94 3.98 8.84
CA SER A 129 5.53 3.06 7.78
C SER A 129 6.13 1.69 8.00
N TYR A 130 5.44 0.64 7.55
CA TYR A 130 5.69 -0.71 8.05
C TYR A 130 5.79 -1.77 6.96
N TRP A 131 6.61 -2.79 7.18
CA TRP A 131 6.55 -4.01 6.37
C TRP A 131 6.30 -5.22 7.25
N ASP A 132 5.61 -6.21 6.68
CA ASP A 132 5.40 -7.48 7.36
C ASP A 132 6.71 -8.27 7.36
N THR A 133 7.20 -8.56 8.57
CA THR A 133 8.46 -9.30 8.80
C THR A 133 8.27 -10.82 8.75
N GLN A 134 7.04 -11.29 8.86
CA GLN A 134 6.68 -12.70 8.88
C GLN A 134 6.31 -13.19 7.48
N SER A 135 5.76 -12.31 6.64
CA SER A 135 5.70 -12.51 5.20
C SER A 135 7.10 -12.71 4.65
N ALA A 136 7.33 -13.87 4.05
CA ALA A 136 8.55 -14.29 3.34
C ALA A 136 9.92 -14.03 4.01
N ARG A 137 9.93 -13.73 5.32
CA ARG A 137 11.13 -13.44 6.12
C ARG A 137 11.93 -12.24 5.62
N GLN A 138 11.29 -11.19 5.08
CA GLN A 138 12.01 -9.95 4.76
C GLN A 138 12.59 -9.32 6.03
N GLN A 139 13.90 -9.43 6.21
CA GLN A 139 14.61 -8.90 7.38
C GLN A 139 14.80 -7.38 7.34
N ARG A 140 14.63 -6.76 6.17
CA ARG A 140 14.88 -5.33 5.96
C ARG A 140 13.71 -4.68 5.24
N GLY A 141 13.26 -3.54 5.77
CA GLY A 141 12.25 -2.70 5.10
C GLY A 141 12.81 -1.91 3.93
N LEU A 142 14.10 -1.57 3.97
CA LEU A 142 14.78 -0.81 2.93
C LEU A 142 15.84 -1.68 2.24
N GLY A 143 15.81 -1.73 0.91
CA GLY A 143 16.86 -2.37 0.13
C GLY A 143 18.15 -1.55 0.09
N ARG A 144 18.02 -0.24 -0.12
CA ARG A 144 19.10 0.75 -0.02
C ARG A 144 18.54 2.09 0.44
N GLY A 145 19.36 2.86 1.16
CA GLY A 145 18.97 4.13 1.76
C GLY A 145 18.73 3.99 3.26
N ILE A 146 18.41 5.09 3.92
CA ILE A 146 18.16 5.13 5.36
C ILE A 146 16.87 5.92 5.59
N ALA A 147 15.97 5.36 6.39
CA ALA A 147 14.85 6.10 6.95
C ALA A 147 14.45 5.48 8.28
N SER A 148 14.46 6.28 9.35
CA SER A 148 14.15 5.82 10.72
C SER A 148 12.68 5.51 10.95
N GLY A 149 11.79 5.99 10.08
CA GLY A 149 10.36 5.74 10.14
C GLY A 149 9.90 4.45 9.46
N ALA A 150 10.79 3.70 8.80
CA ALA A 150 10.48 2.36 8.30
C ALA A 150 10.67 1.32 9.41
N ARG A 151 9.61 0.61 9.81
CA ARG A 151 9.64 -0.36 10.92
C ARG A 151 9.03 -1.71 10.56
N GLY A 152 9.66 -2.79 11.01
CA GLY A 152 9.09 -4.13 10.86
C GLY A 152 7.89 -4.29 11.78
N ALA A 153 6.81 -4.88 11.27
CA ALA A 153 5.66 -5.31 12.05
C ALA A 153 5.34 -6.78 11.78
N THR A 154 4.60 -7.39 12.69
CA THR A 154 4.08 -8.76 12.53
C THR A 154 2.82 -8.74 11.68
N THR A 155 2.54 -9.85 11.00
CA THR A 155 1.26 -10.06 10.30
C THR A 155 0.09 -9.79 11.22
N ALA A 156 0.17 -10.23 12.49
CA ALA A 156 -0.88 -9.99 13.47
C ALA A 156 -1.07 -8.49 13.79
N GLN A 157 -0.01 -7.67 13.84
CA GLN A 157 -0.17 -6.22 14.02
C GLN A 157 -0.84 -5.54 12.82
N MET A 158 -0.68 -6.11 11.62
CA MET A 158 -1.33 -5.62 10.40
C MET A 158 -2.75 -6.16 10.23
N GLN A 159 -3.02 -7.41 10.62
CA GLN A 159 -4.32 -8.08 10.51
C GLN A 159 -5.23 -7.92 11.73
N ARG A 160 -4.75 -7.34 12.85
CA ARG A 160 -5.57 -7.04 14.03
C ARG A 160 -5.84 -5.54 14.16
N PRO A 161 -6.55 -4.92 13.20
CA PRO A 161 -7.03 -3.57 13.43
C PRO A 161 -8.15 -3.61 14.48
N THR A 162 -7.91 -3.02 15.65
CA THR A 162 -8.98 -2.71 16.62
C THR A 162 -9.43 -1.26 16.40
N GLY A 163 -9.83 -0.93 15.16
CA GLY A 163 -10.08 0.44 14.71
C GLY A 163 -8.82 1.27 14.51
N TYR A 164 -8.95 2.60 14.61
CA TYR A 164 -7.90 3.59 14.39
C TYR A 164 -6.87 3.65 15.51
N THR A 165 -6.17 2.54 15.73
CA THR A 165 -5.17 2.37 16.79
C THR A 165 -3.88 1.80 16.18
N GLY A 166 -2.77 1.87 16.93
CA GLY A 166 -1.49 1.32 16.48
C GLY A 166 -1.03 1.91 15.14
N ILE A 167 -0.87 1.04 14.12
CA ILE A 167 -0.43 1.43 12.77
C ILE A 167 -1.51 2.20 11.99
N TYR A 168 -2.77 2.14 12.42
CA TYR A 168 -3.94 2.74 11.76
C TYR A 168 -4.41 4.05 12.40
N ARG A 169 -3.67 4.58 13.38
CA ARG A 169 -4.11 5.71 14.21
C ARG A 169 -4.42 7.01 13.46
N VAL A 170 -3.92 7.17 12.24
CA VAL A 170 -4.15 8.35 11.37
C VAL A 170 -5.02 8.05 10.14
N TRP A 171 -5.63 6.87 10.10
CA TRP A 171 -6.46 6.46 8.97
C TRP A 171 -7.89 6.98 9.08
N ASN A 172 -8.17 7.74 10.14
CA ASN A 172 -9.48 8.31 10.42
C ASN A 172 -9.59 9.73 9.87
N VAL A 173 -10.10 9.85 8.64
CA VAL A 173 -10.27 11.14 7.95
C VAL A 173 -11.54 11.09 7.11
N ASP A 174 -12.27 12.20 7.13
CA ASP A 174 -13.37 12.51 6.21
C ASP A 174 -12.81 12.82 4.81
N ILE A 175 -13.10 11.94 3.85
CA ILE A 175 -12.47 11.97 2.52
C ILE A 175 -13.39 12.58 1.46
N ASP A 176 -14.70 12.44 1.62
CA ASP A 176 -15.68 12.88 0.62
C ASP A 176 -16.66 13.93 1.15
N ASN A 177 -16.60 14.29 2.44
CA ASN A 177 -17.59 15.11 3.14
C ASN A 177 -19.04 14.62 2.91
N ALA A 178 -19.22 13.33 2.59
CA ALA A 178 -20.54 12.73 2.49
C ALA A 178 -21.02 12.45 3.92
N ASP A 179 -22.15 13.05 4.27
CA ASP A 179 -22.64 13.21 5.63
C ASP A 179 -23.36 11.98 6.19
N GLU A 180 -23.38 10.85 5.46
CA GLU A 180 -24.23 9.69 5.78
C GLU A 180 -23.56 8.62 6.66
N ASP A 181 -22.23 8.45 6.62
CA ASP A 181 -21.48 7.61 7.60
C ASP A 181 -20.52 8.42 8.49
N PHE A 182 -20.65 9.74 8.43
CA PHE A 182 -20.07 10.68 9.38
C PHE A 182 -20.58 10.40 10.79
N ASP A 183 -19.69 10.06 11.71
CA ASP A 183 -19.98 10.02 13.14
C ASP A 183 -19.88 11.44 13.71
N PRO A 184 -21.01 12.13 14.02
CA PRO A 184 -21.00 13.49 14.53
C PRO A 184 -20.41 13.60 15.94
N SER A 185 -20.24 12.48 16.67
CA SER A 185 -19.61 12.48 17.99
C SER A 185 -18.08 12.51 17.92
N THR A 186 -17.51 12.09 16.79
CA THR A 186 -16.07 12.02 16.59
C THR A 186 -15.55 12.87 15.42
N GLY A 187 -16.45 13.38 14.55
CA GLY A 187 -16.14 14.27 13.43
C GLY A 187 -15.49 13.56 12.25
N ARG A 188 -15.89 12.31 12.00
CA ARG A 188 -15.10 11.32 11.26
C ARG A 188 -15.99 10.46 10.37
N ASP A 189 -15.51 10.16 9.17
CA ASP A 189 -16.06 9.16 8.25
C ASP A 189 -15.29 7.85 8.42
N ASP A 190 -16.01 6.72 8.36
CA ASP A 190 -15.46 5.38 8.47
C ASP A 190 -15.18 4.73 7.11
N VAL A 191 -14.49 5.43 6.20
CA VAL A 191 -14.06 4.94 4.87
C VAL A 191 -13.40 3.55 4.91
N TRP A 192 -12.77 3.19 6.03
CA TRP A 192 -12.15 1.88 6.24
C TRP A 192 -13.04 0.92 7.04
N HIS A 193 -13.36 -0.21 6.43
CA HIS A 193 -13.82 -1.40 7.16
C HIS A 193 -12.63 -2.24 7.61
N PHE A 194 -12.36 -2.25 8.92
CA PHE A 194 -11.21 -2.94 9.51
C PHE A 194 -11.38 -4.48 9.60
N GLY A 195 -12.57 -5.02 9.39
CA GLY A 195 -12.79 -6.47 9.37
C GLY A 195 -12.48 -7.15 10.71
N ASN A 196 -12.04 -8.40 10.66
CA ASN A 196 -11.65 -9.21 11.83
C ASN A 196 -10.13 -9.42 11.92
N SER A 197 -9.69 -10.13 12.97
CA SER A 197 -8.27 -10.39 13.28
C SER A 197 -7.42 -11.10 12.21
N ARG A 198 -7.99 -11.48 11.07
CA ARG A 198 -7.32 -12.15 9.93
C ARG A 198 -7.44 -11.36 8.63
N GLN A 199 -8.13 -10.23 8.64
CA GLN A 199 -8.39 -9.40 7.47
C GLN A 199 -7.52 -8.14 7.53
N TYR A 200 -7.22 -7.59 6.36
CA TYR A 200 -6.63 -6.27 6.22
C TYR A 200 -7.76 -5.25 5.98
N PRO A 201 -7.61 -3.99 6.45
CA PRO A 201 -8.61 -2.96 6.24
C PRO A 201 -8.94 -2.81 4.75
N ALA A 202 -10.22 -2.73 4.42
CA ALA A 202 -10.68 -2.49 3.05
C ALA A 202 -11.54 -1.23 3.00
N LEU A 203 -11.59 -0.58 1.85
CA LEU A 203 -12.48 0.56 1.67
C LEU A 203 -13.93 0.07 1.71
N LYS A 204 -14.81 0.82 2.39
CA LYS A 204 -16.26 0.70 2.20
C LYS A 204 -16.61 1.28 0.84
N VAL A 205 -17.58 0.68 0.16
CA VAL A 205 -17.99 1.11 -1.18
C VAL A 205 -19.51 0.98 -1.27
N ASP A 206 -20.19 2.06 -1.64
CA ASP A 206 -21.60 2.01 -2.02
C ASP A 206 -21.71 1.36 -3.42
N PHE A 207 -22.41 0.22 -3.50
CA PHE A 207 -22.57 -0.53 -4.74
C PHE A 207 -23.95 -0.34 -5.38
N ASP A 208 -24.93 0.09 -4.61
CA ASP A 208 -26.33 0.24 -5.00
C ASP A 208 -26.74 1.70 -5.25
N GLY A 209 -25.86 2.65 -4.92
CA GLY A 209 -26.08 4.07 -5.11
C GLY A 209 -27.17 4.61 -4.19
N ASP A 210 -27.39 3.95 -3.06
CA ASP A 210 -28.40 4.31 -2.07
C ASP A 210 -27.88 5.33 -1.04
N GLY A 211 -26.59 5.71 -1.14
CA GLY A 211 -25.92 6.61 -0.20
C GLY A 211 -25.31 5.87 0.99
N VAL A 212 -25.51 4.55 1.11
CA VAL A 212 -25.06 3.74 2.23
C VAL A 212 -23.91 2.85 1.78
N ALA A 213 -22.69 3.23 2.15
CA ALA A 213 -21.52 2.43 1.84
C ALA A 213 -21.57 1.05 2.55
N SER A 214 -21.58 -0.02 1.76
CA SER A 214 -21.51 -1.40 2.26
C SER A 214 -20.10 -1.98 2.05
N TRP A 215 -19.75 -3.03 2.79
CA TRP A 215 -18.48 -3.73 2.57
C TRP A 215 -18.74 -5.08 1.91
N GLN A 216 -18.12 -5.29 0.75
CA GLN A 216 -18.00 -6.60 0.13
C GLN A 216 -16.53 -7.01 0.00
N GLU A 217 -16.28 -8.29 0.31
CA GLU A 217 -14.95 -8.88 0.30
C GLU A 217 -14.54 -9.27 -1.13
N PHE A 218 -13.80 -8.40 -1.83
CA PHE A 218 -13.23 -8.76 -3.13
C PHE A 218 -11.98 -9.63 -2.95
N GLY A 219 -12.15 -10.92 -3.19
CA GLY A 219 -11.06 -11.87 -3.44
C GLY A 219 -10.46 -12.54 -2.20
N HIS A 220 -11.14 -13.57 -1.68
CA HIS A 220 -10.52 -14.81 -1.17
C HIS A 220 -11.57 -15.94 -1.11
N GLN A 221 -11.74 -16.68 -2.21
CA GLN A 221 -11.99 -18.12 -2.07
C GLN A 221 -10.63 -18.82 -1.96
N ARG A 222 -10.19 -19.08 -0.73
CA ARG A 222 -9.51 -20.35 -0.46
C ARG A 222 -10.54 -21.23 0.22
N GLY A 223 -11.22 -22.04 -0.58
CA GLY A 223 -12.05 -23.11 -0.07
C GLY A 223 -11.22 -24.01 0.83
N ASN A 224 -11.71 -24.23 2.04
CA ASN A 224 -12.15 -25.59 2.34
C ASN A 224 -13.34 -25.50 3.32
N ARG A 225 -14.53 -25.74 2.77
CA ARG A 225 -15.66 -26.20 3.58
C ARG A 225 -15.31 -27.58 4.10
N GLY A 226 -15.73 -27.87 5.33
CA GLY A 226 -15.55 -29.18 5.93
C GLY A 226 -16.15 -30.31 5.09
N GLY A 227 -15.49 -31.45 5.21
CA GLY A 227 -15.94 -32.81 4.95
C GLY A 227 -15.08 -33.70 5.84
#